data_AF-A0A963B1P2-F1
#
_entry.id   AF-A0A963B1P2-F1
#
_cell.length_a   1.000
_cell.length_b   1.000
_cell.length_c   1.000
_cell.angle_alpha   90.00
_cell.angle_beta   90.00
_cell.angle_gamma   90.00
#
_symmetry.space_group_name_H-M   'P 1'
#
loop_
_entity.id
_entity.type
_entity.pdbx_description
1 polymer ?
#
loop_
_entity_poly.entity_id
_entity_poly.type
_entity_poly.pdbx_seq_one_letter_code
_entity_poly.pdbx_strand_id
1 'polypeptide(L)' 'MLRNSSQILCRDAASRLTAMLASNGDRVNFIFDAGGRLRESSIPDGLKAQYS' A
#
# COMPACT_ATOMS: atom_id res chain seq x y z
N MET A 1 -22.52 -15.54 8.53
CA MET A 1 -21.57 -14.54 9.07
C MET A 1 -20.98 -13.78 7.87
N LEU A 2 -21.44 -12.55 7.60
CA LEU A 2 -20.93 -11.75 6.49
C LEU A 2 -19.63 -11.08 6.97
N ARG A 3 -18.48 -11.46 6.42
CA ARG A 3 -17.25 -10.68 6.59
C ARG A 3 -17.37 -9.44 5.70
N ASN A 4 -17.81 -8.32 6.27
CA ASN A 4 -17.65 -7.01 5.63
C ASN A 4 -16.17 -6.61 5.70
N SER A 5 -15.35 -7.18 4.81
CA SER A 5 -13.93 -6.86 4.69
C SER A 5 -13.75 -5.59 3.87
N SER A 6 -14.02 -4.43 4.46
CA SER A 6 -13.68 -3.16 3.82
C SER A 6 -12.16 -2.95 3.85
N GLN A 7 -11.59 -2.57 2.72
CA GLN A 7 -10.23 -2.07 2.60
C GLN A 7 -10.29 -0.59 2.27
N ILE A 8 -9.36 0.20 2.81
CA ILE A 8 -9.23 1.62 2.46
C ILE A 8 -8.04 1.76 1.53
N LEU A 9 -8.26 2.36 0.35
CA LEU A 9 -7.22 2.60 -0.64
C LEU A 9 -6.92 4.10 -0.73
N CYS A 10 -5.66 4.47 -0.51
CA CYS A 10 -5.17 5.83 -0.72
C CYS A 10 -4.46 5.92 -2.06
N ARG A 11 -4.73 6.97 -2.83
CA ARG A 11 -4.13 7.19 -4.14
C ARG A 11 -3.48 8.56 -4.25
N ASP A 12 -2.47 8.67 -5.08
CA ASP A 12 -1.92 9.98 -5.49
C ASP A 12 -2.71 10.62 -6.64
N ALA A 13 -2.28 11.80 -7.08
CA ALA A 13 -2.89 12.54 -8.19
C ALA A 13 -2.83 11.80 -9.54
N ALA A 14 -1.92 10.82 -9.68
CA ALA A 14 -1.81 9.95 -10.85
C ALA A 14 -2.64 8.66 -10.70
N SER A 15 -3.52 8.59 -9.69
CA SER A 15 -4.35 7.41 -9.35
C SER A 15 -3.57 6.15 -8.97
N ARG A 16 -2.28 6.27 -8.63
CA ARG A 16 -1.47 5.15 -8.15
C ARG A 16 -1.73 4.89 -6.67
N LEU A 17 -1.77 3.63 -6.25
CA LEU A 17 -2.02 3.23 -4.86
C LEU A 17 -0.80 3.55 -3.99
N THR A 18 -0.93 4.47 -3.03
CA THR A 18 0.16 4.87 -2.12
C THR A 18 0.05 4.23 -0.74
N ALA A 19 -1.16 3.82 -0.33
CA ALA A 19 -1.36 3.01 0.86
C ALA A 19 -2.64 2.17 0.77
N MET A 20 -2.66 1.06 1.50
CA MET A 20 -3.83 0.23 1.72
C MET A 20 -3.95 -0.10 3.20
N LEU A 21 -5.13 0.13 3.77
CA LEU A 21 -5.51 -0.41 5.07
C LEU A 21 -6.22 -1.75 4.84
N ALA A 22 -5.56 -2.84 5.21
CA ALA A 22 -6.13 -4.18 5.16
C ALA A 22 -7.20 -4.35 6.25
N SER A 23 -8.11 -5.30 6.06
CA SER A 23 -9.24 -5.49 6.98
C SER A 23 -8.84 -5.98 8.38
N ASN A 24 -7.59 -6.42 8.57
CA ASN A 24 -7.01 -6.74 9.87
C ASN A 24 -6.40 -5.51 10.57
N GLY A 25 -6.45 -4.32 9.96
CA GLY A 25 -5.90 -3.08 10.50
C GLY A 25 -4.47 -2.78 10.03
N ASP A 26 -3.82 -3.69 9.30
CA ASP A 26 -2.47 -3.46 8.82
C ASP A 26 -2.45 -2.43 7.70
N ARG A 27 -1.49 -1.50 7.76
CA ARG A 27 -1.28 -0.50 6.71
C ARG A 27 -0.07 -0.86 5.86
N VAL A 28 -0.31 -1.16 4.59
CA VAL A 28 0.76 -1.31 3.60
C VAL A 28 1.00 0.03 2.90
N ASN A 29 2.24 0.47 2.80
CA ASN A 29 2.63 1.68 2.07
C ASN A 29 3.41 1.31 0.80
N PHE A 30 3.25 2.13 -0.25
CA PHE A 30 3.90 1.94 -1.55
C PHE A 30 4.63 3.21 -1.98
N ILE A 31 5.88 3.07 -2.42
CA ILE A 31 6.72 4.18 -2.90
C ILE A 31 7.08 3.92 -4.34
N PHE A 32 6.87 4.93 -5.19
CA PHE A 32 7.19 4.89 -6.61
C PHE A 32 8.42 5.73 -6.93
N ASP A 33 9.19 5.33 -7.94
CA ASP A 33 10.25 6.16 -8.50
C ASP A 33 9.68 7.32 -9.35
N ALA A 34 10.57 8.20 -9.84
CA ALA A 34 10.17 9.33 -10.67
C ALA A 34 9.53 8.93 -12.01
N GLY A 35 9.82 7.72 -12.51
CA GLY A 35 9.20 7.14 -13.70
C GLY A 35 7.84 6.47 -13.42
N GLY A 36 7.43 6.40 -12.15
CA GLY A 36 6.18 5.80 -11.70
C GLY A 36 6.18 4.30 -11.54
N ARG A 37 7.35 3.67 -11.47
CA ARG A 37 7.50 2.24 -11.16
C ARG A 37 7.53 2.05 -9.65
N LEU A 38 6.95 0.96 -9.16
CA LEU A 38 6.99 0.62 -7.74
C LEU A 38 8.43 0.30 -7.33
N ARG A 39 8.93 1.01 -6.31
CA ARG A 39 10.29 0.88 -5.78
C ARG A 39 10.33 0.19 -4.42
N GLU A 40 9.35 0.45 -3.56
CA GLU A 40 9.29 -0.12 -2.21
C GLU A 40 7.85 -0.40 -1.79
N SER A 41 7.64 -1.51 -1.08
CA SER A 41 6.46 -1.72 -0.26
C SER A 41 6.87 -1.98 1.19
N SER A 42 6.06 -1.52 2.15
CA SER A 42 6.38 -1.65 3.57
C SER A 42 5.14 -1.80 4.44
N ILE A 43 5.30 -2.46 5.59
CA ILE A 43 4.30 -2.56 6.66
C ILE A 43 4.87 -1.98 7.98
N PRO A 44 4.01 -1.66 8.97
CA PRO A 44 4.43 -0.87 10.13
C PRO A 44 5.40 -1.61 11.07
N ASP A 45 5.43 -2.94 11.01
CA ASP A 45 6.37 -3.78 11.78
C ASP A 45 7.83 -3.70 11.27
N GLY A 46 8.08 -2.91 10.23
CA GLY A 46 9.40 -2.65 9.68
C GLY A 46 9.79 -3.60 8.54
N LEU A 47 8.93 -4.57 8.18
CA LEU A 47 9.16 -5.39 7.00
C LEU A 47 9.00 -4.54 5.73
N LYS A 48 9.99 -4.66 4.84
CA LYS A 48 10.08 -3.91 3.59
C LYS A 48 10.53 -4.82 2.45
N ALA A 49 9.93 -4.64 1.28
CA ALA A 49 10.39 -5.22 0.03
C ALA A 49 10.80 -4.09 -0.93
N GLN A 50 11.96 -4.23 -1.56
CA GLN A 50 12.52 -3.26 -2.51
C GLN A 50 12.62 -3.90 -3.89
N TYR A 51 12.43 -3.08 -4.93
CA TYR A 51 12.42 -3.49 -6.33
C TYR A 51 13.36 -2.60 -7.15
N SER A 52 14.03 -3.21 -8.12
CA SER A 52 15.05 -2.61 -8.99
C SER A 52 14.66 -2.67 -10.46
#